data_AF-X1TII8-F1
#
_entry.id   AF-X1TII8-F1
#
_cell.length_a   1.000
_cell.length_b   1.000
_cell.length_c   1.000
_cell.angle_alpha   90.00
_cell.angle_beta   90.00
_cell.angle_gamma   90.00
#
_symmetry.space_group_name_H-M   'P 1'
#
loop_
_entity.id
_entity.type
_entity.pdbx_description
1 polymer ?
#
loop_
_entity_poly.entity_id
_entity_poly.type
_entity_poly.pdbx_seq_one_letter_code
_entity_poly.pdbx_strand_id
1 'polypeptide(L)' 'ALVQIIEGEVTIIIDDKIYELNAGEAIIMPANIPHALEAKERFKMILTMIK' A
#
# COMPACT_ATOMS: atom_id res chain seq x y z
N ALA A 1 9.69 0.14 3.06
CA ALA A 1 9.40 -0.27 1.67
C ALA A 1 8.50 0.78 1.01
N LEU A 2 8.53 0.93 -0.31
CA LEU A 2 7.61 1.79 -1.07
C LEU A 2 6.59 0.89 -1.78
N VAL A 3 5.31 1.20 -1.63
CA VAL A 3 4.22 0.57 -2.38
C VAL A 3 3.65 1.60 -3.33
N GLN A 4 3.54 1.23 -4.61
CA GLN A 4 2.91 2.05 -5.63
C GLN A 4 1.76 1.26 -6.27
N ILE A 5 0.59 1.88 -6.39
CA ILE A 5 -0.58 1.27 -7.03
C ILE A 5 -0.58 1.64 -8.51
N ILE A 6 -0.60 0.63 -9.38
CA ILE A 6 -0.54 0.82 -10.83
C ILE A 6 -1.95 0.74 -11.43
N GLU A 7 -2.82 -0.04 -10.82
CA GLU A 7 -4.18 -0.28 -11.28
C GLU A 7 -5.03 -0.70 -10.09
N GLY A 8 -6.30 -0.27 -10.07
CA GLY A 8 -7.28 -0.61 -9.03
C GLY A 8 -7.20 0.25 -7.77
N GLU A 9 -8.02 -0.12 -6.78
CA GLU A 9 -8.13 0.53 -5.47
C GLU A 9 -7.79 -0.45 -4.33
N VAL A 10 -7.04 0.03 -3.34
CA VAL A 10 -6.60 -0.75 -2.18
C VAL A 10 -6.71 0.07 -0.90
N THR A 11 -7.04 -0.63 0.19
CA THR A 11 -6.93 -0.11 1.55
C THR A 11 -5.66 -0.65 2.19
N ILE A 12 -4.81 0.24 2.69
CA ILE A 12 -3.57 -0.11 3.39
C ILE A 12 -3.72 0.30 4.85
N ILE A 13 -3.49 -0.64 5.76
CA ILE A 13 -3.52 -0.39 7.20
C ILE A 13 -2.08 -0.40 7.70
N ILE A 14 -1.64 0.70 8.31
CA ILE A 14 -0.29 0.86 8.88
C ILE A 14 -0.48 1.37 10.30
N ASP A 15 -0.06 0.58 11.30
CA ASP A 15 -0.18 0.98 12.72
C ASP A 15 -1.62 1.41 13.09
N ASP A 16 -2.60 0.58 12.71
CA ASP A 16 -4.05 0.81 12.87
C ASP A 16 -4.61 2.06 12.14
N LYS A 17 -3.79 2.76 11.34
CA LYS A 17 -4.25 3.85 10.47
C LYS A 17 -4.59 3.32 9.09
N ILE A 18 -5.76 3.73 8.62
CA ILE A 18 -6.30 3.33 7.33
C ILE A 18 -5.92 4.38 6.27
N TYR A 19 -5.39 3.90 5.16
CA TYR A 19 -5.04 4.69 3.99
C TYR A 19 -5.72 4.08 2.76
N GLU A 20 -6.45 4.89 2.01
CA GLU A 20 -7.06 4.46 0.75
C GLU A 20 -6.16 4.96 -0.38
N LEU A 21 -5.75 4.04 -1.26
CA LEU A 21 -4.92 4.35 -2.41
C LEU A 21 -5.58 3.89 -3.70
N ASN A 22 -5.46 4.75 -4.71
CA ASN A 22 -5.91 4.56 -6.07
C ASN A 22 -4.70 4.41 -7.01
N ALA A 23 -4.98 4.00 -8.25
CA ALA A 23 -3.98 3.96 -9.31
C ALA A 23 -3.24 5.30 -9.45
N GLY A 24 -1.91 5.24 -9.46
CA GLY A 24 -1.02 6.40 -9.51
C GLY A 24 -0.51 6.87 -8.15
N GLU A 25 -1.13 6.43 -7.05
CA GLU A 25 -0.72 6.78 -5.69
C GLU A 25 0.34 5.83 -5.14
N ALA A 26 1.12 6.33 -4.19
CA ALA A 26 2.18 5.57 -3.53
C ALA A 26 2.27 5.92 -2.04
N ILE A 27 2.68 4.94 -1.23
CA ILE A 27 2.89 5.12 0.20
C ILE A 27 4.16 4.42 0.67
N ILE A 28 4.83 5.01 1.64
CA ILE A 28 5.97 4.39 2.33
C ILE A 28 5.43 3.56 3.50
N MET A 29 5.83 2.30 3.54
CA MET A 29 5.65 1.38 4.66
C MET A 29 6.90 1.41 5.55
N PRO A 30 6.81 1.99 6.77
CA PRO A 30 7.94 2.05 7.71
C PRO A 30 8.47 0.66 8.11
N ALA A 31 9.72 0.60 8.58
CA ALA A 31 10.27 -0.64 9.10
C ALA A 31 9.71 -0.96 10.51
N ASN A 32 9.64 -2.25 10.84
CA ASN A 32 9.25 -2.76 12.18
C ASN A 32 7.83 -2.41 12.66
N ILE A 33 6.95 -1.98 11.75
CA ILE A 33 5.54 -1.72 12.02
C ILE A 33 4.71 -2.77 11.24
N PRO A 34 3.59 -3.27 11.78
CA PRO A 34 2.70 -4.15 11.01
C PRO A 34 1.99 -3.38 9.90
N HIS A 35 1.86 -4.03 8.74
CA HIS A 35 1.16 -3.50 7.57
C HIS A 35 0.20 -4.56 7.02
N ALA A 36 -1.01 -4.16 6.64
CA ALA A 36 -1.98 -5.01 5.95
C ALA A 36 -2.48 -4.32 4.68
N LEU A 37 -2.82 -5.12 3.66
CA LEU A 37 -3.40 -4.65 2.41
C LEU A 37 -4.72 -5.39 2.16
N GLU A 38 -5.79 -4.64 1.95
CA GLU A 38 -7.11 -5.14 1.64
C GLU A 38 -7.54 -4.60 0.27
N ALA A 39 -7.79 -5.52 -0.65
CA ALA A 39 -8.26 -5.20 -1.99
C ALA A 39 -9.72 -4.74 -1.93
N LYS A 40 -10.00 -3.46 -2.22
CA LYS A 40 -11.38 -3.00 -2.46
C LYS A 40 -11.88 -3.50 -3.81
N GLU A 41 -10.99 -3.52 -4.80
CA GLU A 41 -11.19 -4.19 -6.07
C GLU A 41 -9.90 -4.89 -6.53
N ARG A 42 -9.95 -5.57 -7.68
CA ARG A 42 -8.75 -6.20 -8.25
C ARG A 42 -7.73 -5.11 -8.59
N PHE A 43 -6.61 -5.11 -7.87
CA PHE A 43 -5.56 -4.12 -8.04
C PHE A 43 -4.21 -4.75 -8.41
N LYS A 44 -3.30 -3.93 -8.91
CA LYS A 44 -1.89 -4.25 -9.16
C LYS A 44 -1.01 -3.25 -8.44
N MET A 45 0.07 -3.72 -7.84
CA MET A 45 1.03 -2.86 -7.16
C MET A 45 2.47 -3.24 -7.47
N ILE A 46 3.37 -2.26 -7.35
CA ILE A 46 4.82 -2.45 -7.30
C ILE A 46 5.27 -2.27 -5.85
N LEU A 47 5.98 -3.26 -5.33
CA LEU A 47 6.64 -3.20 -4.04
C LEU A 47 8.14 -3.02 -4.25
N THR A 48 8.69 -1.91 -3.75
CA THR A 48 10.13 -1.65 -3.75
C THR A 48 10.67 -1.71 -2.33
N MET A 49 11.54 -2.68 -2.06
CA MET A 49 12.25 -2.76 -0.79
C MET A 49 13.40 -1.75 -0.81
N ILE A 50 13.39 -0.83 0.15
CA ILE A 50 14.46 0.17 0.37
C ILE A 50 15.28 -0.34 1.56
N LYS A 51 16.60 -0.41 1.40
CA LYS A 51 17.56 -0.78 2.45
C LYS A 51 17.85 0.40 3.36
#